data_AF-A0A2E6VBA4-F1
#
_entry.id   AF-A0A2E6VBA4-F1
#
_cell.length_a   1.000
_cell.length_b   1.000
_cell.length_c   1.000
_cell.angle_alpha   90.00
_cell.angle_beta   90.00
_cell.angle_gamma   90.00
#
_symmetry.space_group_name_H-M   'P 1'
#
loop_
_entity.id
_entity.type
_entity.pdbx_description
1 polymer ?
#
loop_
_entity_poly.entity_id
_entity_poly.type
_entity_poly.pdbx_seq_one_letter_code
_entity_poly.pdbx_strand_id
1 'polypeptide(L)'
;MKRILFLITVFTLLFTACEGDPGPQGPPGLNGQDGGIFVAQSFETAPLDFTTGNAFEQVISYPVDFLVGDDMVLVYLLWNENPDPVWRLLPQTIYTDNGSFQYNYQDEFTQLRLFMDAESSFDFNTLSDNDTLNQIFRVVALPSDLINSNDIDINNFNDVVQYLQ
;
A
#
# COMPACT_ATOMS: atom_id res chain seq x y z
N MET A 1 26.27 23.78 75.45
CA MET A 1 25.42 22.61 75.12
C MET A 1 23.94 22.95 74.90
N LYS A 2 23.54 24.20 74.59
CA LYS A 2 22.14 24.56 74.26
C LYS A 2 21.88 24.76 72.76
N ARG A 3 22.91 25.13 71.98
CA ARG A 3 22.78 25.39 70.53
C ARG A 3 22.83 24.14 69.65
N ILE A 4 23.46 23.07 70.14
CA ILE A 4 23.49 21.76 69.46
C ILE A 4 22.15 21.03 69.59
N LEU A 5 21.44 21.18 70.72
CA LEU A 5 20.13 20.54 70.91
C LEU A 5 19.10 21.05 69.90
N PHE A 6 19.19 22.34 69.52
CA PHE A 6 18.29 22.99 68.57
C PHE A 6 18.54 22.53 67.12
N LEU A 7 19.79 22.20 66.77
CA LEU A 7 20.17 21.68 65.45
C LEU A 7 19.65 20.26 65.21
N ILE A 8 19.58 19.45 66.27
CA ILE A 8 19.10 18.06 66.18
C ILE A 8 17.57 18.01 66.02
N THR A 9 16.83 18.94 66.64
CA THR A 9 15.36 18.98 66.54
C THR A 9 14.84 19.44 65.19
N VAL A 10 15.60 20.29 64.48
CA VAL A 10 15.25 20.72 63.12
C VAL A 10 15.55 19.62 62.09
N PHE A 11 16.58 18.81 62.32
CA PHE A 11 16.97 17.73 61.41
C PHE A 11 15.98 16.55 61.40
N THR A 12 15.27 16.30 62.50
CA THR A 12 14.27 15.21 62.59
C THR A 12 12.96 15.50 61.84
N LEU A 13 12.67 16.76 61.50
CA LEU A 13 11.48 17.15 60.73
C LEU A 13 11.65 16.97 59.20
N LEU A 14 12.87 16.74 58.72
CA LEU A 14 13.16 16.56 57.28
C LEU A 14 12.95 15.11 56.80
N PHE A 15 12.73 14.15 57.72
CA PHE A 15 12.54 12.74 57.39
C PHE A 15 11.09 12.25 57.54
N THR A 16 10.13 13.14 57.82
CA THR A 16 8.70 12.81 57.67
C THR A 16 8.28 13.00 56.21
N ALA A 17 8.90 12.25 55.30
CA ALA A 17 8.29 12.00 54.02
C ALA A 17 7.09 11.09 54.31
N CYS A 18 5.87 11.63 54.24
CA CYS A 18 4.70 10.78 54.10
C CYS A 18 4.90 10.03 52.77
N GLU A 19 5.28 8.76 52.84
CA GLU A 19 4.88 7.80 51.81
C GLU A 19 3.36 7.84 51.80
N GLY A 20 2.79 8.71 50.96
CA GLY A 20 1.37 8.67 50.70
C GLY A 20 1.05 7.29 50.15
N ASP A 21 0.00 6.66 50.67
CA ASP A 21 -0.47 5.38 50.17
C ASP A 21 -0.49 5.42 48.64
N PRO A 22 -0.01 4.37 47.95
CA PRO A 22 -0.07 4.30 46.50
C PRO A 22 -1.47 4.70 46.05
N GLY A 23 -1.56 5.74 45.20
CA GLY A 23 -2.83 6.20 44.66
C GLY A 23 -3.60 5.03 44.05
N PRO A 24 -4.94 5.04 44.09
CA PRO A 24 -5.73 3.97 43.52
C PRO A 24 -5.28 3.73 42.07
N GLN A 25 -5.17 2.45 41.70
CA GLN A 25 -4.86 2.05 40.33
C GLN A 25 -5.79 2.82 39.38
N GLY A 26 -5.20 3.48 38.38
CA GLY A 26 -5.98 4.18 37.37
C GLY A 26 -7.02 3.25 36.75
N PRO A 27 -8.16 3.76 36.27
CA PRO A 27 -9.14 2.93 35.59
C PRO A 27 -8.46 2.14 34.48
N PRO A 28 -8.85 0.87 34.25
CA PRO A 28 -8.39 0.12 33.10
C PRO A 28 -8.49 0.98 31.84
N GLY A 29 -7.46 0.92 30.98
CA GLY A 29 -7.54 1.56 29.68
C GLY A 29 -8.80 1.09 28.95
N LEU A 30 -9.40 1.97 28.14
CA LEU A 30 -10.51 1.57 27.28
C LEU A 30 -10.07 0.34 26.49
N ASN A 31 -10.94 -0.68 26.40
CA ASN A 31 -10.73 -1.77 25.46
C ASN A 31 -10.51 -1.15 24.07
N GLY A 32 -9.47 -1.59 23.36
CA GLY A 32 -9.31 -1.22 21.95
C GLY A 32 -10.58 -1.60 21.19
N GLN A 33 -11.00 -0.78 20.23
CA GLN A 33 -12.02 -1.23 19.27
C GLN A 33 -11.46 -2.46 18.57
N ASP A 34 -12.28 -3.51 18.43
CA ASP A 34 -11.93 -4.65 17.58
C ASP A 34 -11.59 -4.10 16.19
N GLY A 35 -10.35 -4.32 15.74
CA GLY A 35 -9.92 -3.90 14.42
C GLY A 35 -10.85 -4.51 13.38
N GLY A 36 -11.48 -3.69 12.55
CA GLY A 36 -12.24 -4.19 11.41
C GLY A 36 -11.37 -5.14 10.58
N ILE A 37 -11.97 -6.21 10.04
CA ILE A 37 -11.27 -7.02 9.04
C ILE A 37 -11.27 -6.20 7.75
N PHE A 38 -10.23 -5.41 7.54
CA PHE A 38 -10.01 -4.72 6.28
C PHE A 38 -9.37 -5.71 5.31
N VAL A 39 -10.07 -6.03 4.23
CA VAL A 39 -9.55 -6.92 3.19
C VAL A 39 -9.58 -6.19 1.87
N ALA A 40 -8.43 -6.20 1.20
CA ALA A 40 -8.28 -5.69 -0.14
C ALA A 40 -8.93 -6.62 -1.16
N GLN A 41 -9.51 -6.02 -2.20
CA GLN A 41 -10.13 -6.73 -3.30
C GLN A 41 -9.19 -6.71 -4.51
N SER A 42 -9.19 -7.79 -5.29
CA SER A 42 -8.47 -7.79 -6.56
C SER A 42 -9.22 -8.52 -7.66
N PHE A 43 -8.96 -8.12 -8.90
CA PHE A 43 -9.38 -8.86 -10.07
C PHE A 43 -8.28 -8.85 -11.13
N GLU A 44 -8.35 -9.82 -12.03
CA GLU A 44 -7.49 -9.89 -13.21
C GLU A 44 -8.27 -9.47 -14.45
N THR A 45 -7.61 -8.75 -15.34
CA THR A 45 -8.18 -8.39 -16.62
C THR A 45 -8.28 -9.62 -17.52
N ALA A 46 -9.24 -9.62 -18.46
CA ALA A 46 -9.08 -10.45 -19.64
C ALA A 46 -7.76 -10.06 -20.36
N PRO A 47 -7.17 -10.93 -21.20
CA PRO A 47 -6.01 -10.56 -22.00
C PRO A 47 -6.29 -9.31 -22.85
N LEU A 48 -5.38 -8.35 -22.78
CA LEU A 48 -5.50 -7.05 -23.45
C LEU A 48 -4.44 -6.88 -24.52
N ASP A 49 -4.83 -6.29 -25.65
CA ASP A 49 -3.94 -5.99 -26.76
C ASP A 49 -3.71 -4.47 -26.85
N PHE A 50 -2.45 -4.05 -26.90
CA PHE A 50 -2.01 -2.67 -27.12
C PHE A 50 -1.57 -2.54 -28.57
N THR A 51 -2.41 -1.91 -29.39
CA THR A 51 -2.25 -1.85 -30.84
C THR A 51 -2.31 -0.41 -31.34
N THR A 52 -2.01 -0.21 -32.61
CA THR A 52 -2.26 1.10 -33.25
C THR A 52 -3.74 1.49 -33.22
N GLY A 53 -4.66 0.52 -33.25
CA GLY A 53 -6.10 0.76 -33.29
C GLY A 53 -6.64 1.41 -32.02
N ASN A 54 -6.00 1.19 -30.87
CA ASN A 54 -6.35 1.81 -29.59
C ASN A 54 -5.25 2.75 -29.07
N ALA A 55 -4.35 3.19 -29.94
CA ALA A 55 -3.22 4.05 -29.59
C ALA A 55 -2.34 3.50 -28.46
N PHE A 56 -2.25 2.17 -28.32
CA PHE A 56 -1.55 1.50 -27.21
C PHE A 56 -2.12 1.89 -25.84
N GLU A 57 -3.44 1.97 -25.74
CA GLU A 57 -4.19 2.26 -24.52
C GLU A 57 -5.38 1.31 -24.33
N GLN A 58 -5.75 1.09 -23.07
CA GLN A 58 -6.91 0.32 -22.66
C GLN A 58 -7.63 1.05 -21.54
N VAL A 59 -8.97 1.07 -21.60
CA VAL A 59 -9.82 1.64 -20.54
C VAL A 59 -10.68 0.53 -19.99
N ILE A 60 -10.59 0.31 -18.68
CA ILE A 60 -11.24 -0.78 -17.97
C ILE A 60 -12.21 -0.19 -16.95
N SER A 61 -13.48 -0.57 -17.03
CA SER A 61 -14.43 -0.25 -15.98
C SER A 61 -14.23 -1.16 -14.78
N TYR A 62 -14.27 -0.59 -13.58
CA TYR A 62 -14.22 -1.40 -12.37
C TYR A 62 -15.47 -2.27 -12.23
N PRO A 63 -15.35 -3.46 -11.62
CA PRO A 63 -16.51 -4.21 -11.15
C PRO A 63 -17.35 -3.36 -10.19
N VAL A 64 -18.65 -3.69 -10.11
CA VAL A 64 -19.56 -3.02 -9.14
C VAL A 64 -19.03 -3.24 -7.73
N ASP A 65 -19.03 -2.17 -6.93
CA ASP A 65 -18.56 -2.13 -5.53
C ASP A 65 -17.07 -2.47 -5.33
N PHE A 66 -16.24 -2.40 -6.39
CA PHE A 66 -14.79 -2.67 -6.30
C PHE A 66 -14.00 -1.59 -5.54
N LEU A 67 -14.35 -0.31 -5.75
CA LEU A 67 -13.78 0.82 -5.01
C LEU A 67 -14.81 1.36 -4.03
N VAL A 68 -14.43 1.48 -2.76
CA VAL A 68 -15.26 2.00 -1.69
C VAL A 68 -14.59 3.22 -1.06
N GLY A 69 -15.21 4.39 -1.21
CA GLY A 69 -14.70 5.61 -0.56
C GLY A 69 -13.38 6.11 -1.15
N ASP A 70 -12.31 5.99 -0.39
CA ASP A 70 -10.96 6.50 -0.69
C ASP A 70 -9.91 5.38 -0.87
N ASP A 71 -10.36 4.21 -1.32
CA ASP A 71 -9.46 3.10 -1.68
C ASP A 71 -8.38 3.53 -2.69
N MET A 72 -7.16 3.05 -2.49
CA MET A 72 -6.05 3.22 -3.42
C MET A 72 -5.99 2.08 -4.42
N VAL A 73 -5.62 2.37 -5.67
CA VAL A 73 -5.47 1.34 -6.72
C VAL A 73 -4.00 1.05 -7.00
N LEU A 74 -3.63 -0.23 -6.90
CA LEU A 74 -2.38 -0.77 -7.43
C LEU A 74 -2.65 -1.64 -8.65
N VAL A 75 -1.75 -1.57 -9.63
CA VAL A 75 -1.83 -2.38 -10.85
C VAL A 75 -0.54 -3.15 -11.04
N TYR A 76 -0.65 -4.45 -11.28
CA TYR A 76 0.47 -5.34 -11.56
C TYR A 76 0.35 -5.90 -12.97
N LEU A 77 1.47 -5.97 -13.69
CA LEU A 77 1.60 -6.71 -14.94
C LEU A 77 2.02 -8.15 -14.66
N LEU A 78 1.37 -9.11 -15.31
CA LEU A 78 1.82 -10.50 -15.33
C LEU A 78 3.07 -10.64 -16.20
N TRP A 79 4.21 -10.87 -15.56
CA TRP A 79 5.51 -10.92 -16.23
C TRP A 79 5.88 -12.31 -16.73
N ASN A 80 5.49 -13.35 -15.99
CA ASN A 80 5.75 -14.74 -16.33
C ASN A 80 4.71 -15.62 -15.61
N GLU A 81 4.44 -16.81 -16.12
CA GLU A 81 3.47 -17.76 -15.56
C GLU A 81 4.10 -19.10 -15.17
N ASN A 82 5.40 -19.31 -15.45
CA ASN A 82 6.07 -20.61 -15.27
C ASN A 82 7.31 -20.49 -14.38
N PRO A 83 7.43 -21.28 -13.28
CA PRO A 83 6.48 -22.31 -12.78
C PRO A 83 5.25 -21.75 -12.06
N ASP A 84 5.31 -20.50 -11.61
CA ASP A 84 4.26 -19.79 -10.90
C ASP A 84 4.14 -18.37 -11.48
N PRO A 85 2.98 -17.71 -11.34
CA PRO A 85 2.78 -16.36 -11.83
C PRO A 85 3.66 -15.34 -11.09
N VAL A 86 4.38 -14.52 -11.88
CA VAL A 86 5.25 -13.45 -11.42
C VAL A 86 4.59 -12.12 -11.77
N TRP A 87 4.20 -11.37 -10.75
CA TRP A 87 3.55 -10.07 -10.88
C TRP A 87 4.54 -8.94 -10.65
N ARG A 88 4.50 -7.89 -11.47
CA ARG A 88 5.34 -6.69 -11.32
C ARG A 88 4.49 -5.44 -11.24
N LEU A 89 4.68 -4.66 -10.18
CA LEU A 89 3.93 -3.43 -9.91
C LEU A 89 4.20 -2.37 -10.98
N LEU A 90 3.18 -1.75 -11.55
CA LEU A 90 3.35 -0.63 -12.47
C LEU A 90 3.77 0.65 -11.72
N PRO A 91 4.57 1.53 -12.35
CA PRO A 91 5.05 1.44 -13.74
C PRO A 91 6.15 0.39 -13.96
N GLN A 92 6.19 -0.19 -15.17
CA GLN A 92 7.20 -1.18 -15.57
C GLN A 92 7.91 -0.79 -16.86
N THR A 93 9.19 -0.45 -16.76
CA THR A 93 10.03 -0.09 -17.92
C THR A 93 10.62 -1.33 -18.58
N ILE A 94 10.43 -1.45 -19.89
CA ILE A 94 10.96 -2.51 -20.74
C ILE A 94 12.01 -1.93 -21.68
N TYR A 95 13.15 -2.61 -21.77
CA TYR A 95 14.24 -2.24 -22.66
C TYR A 95 14.20 -3.11 -23.91
N THR A 96 14.31 -2.47 -25.07
CA THR A 96 14.38 -3.10 -26.38
C THR A 96 15.62 -2.62 -27.11
N ASP A 97 15.92 -3.22 -28.26
CA ASP A 97 17.04 -2.77 -29.10
C ASP A 97 16.80 -1.36 -29.69
N ASN A 98 15.55 -0.89 -29.72
CA ASN A 98 15.14 0.38 -30.30
C ASN A 98 14.86 1.48 -29.25
N GLY A 99 15.16 1.23 -27.98
CA GLY A 99 14.93 2.16 -26.88
C GLY A 99 14.24 1.49 -25.70
N SER A 100 13.43 2.25 -24.97
CA SER A 100 12.64 1.71 -23.87
C SER A 100 11.24 2.31 -23.88
N PHE A 101 10.28 1.52 -23.45
CA PHE A 101 8.93 1.97 -23.17
C PHE A 101 8.52 1.52 -21.77
N GLN A 102 7.37 1.97 -21.29
CA GLN A 102 6.86 1.67 -19.97
C GLN A 102 5.38 1.31 -20.05
N TYR A 103 4.98 0.22 -19.38
CA TYR A 103 3.57 0.04 -19.02
C TYR A 103 3.25 0.93 -17.83
N ASN A 104 2.18 1.71 -17.96
CA ASN A 104 1.76 2.64 -16.93
C ASN A 104 0.24 2.67 -16.81
N TYR A 105 -0.26 3.29 -15.74
CA TYR A 105 -1.67 3.42 -15.50
C TYR A 105 -2.05 4.80 -14.96
N GLN A 106 -3.32 5.14 -15.16
CA GLN A 106 -3.97 6.27 -14.55
C GLN A 106 -5.30 5.78 -13.97
N ASP A 107 -5.46 5.93 -12.67
CA ASP A 107 -6.71 5.68 -11.99
C ASP A 107 -7.65 6.88 -12.14
N GLU A 108 -8.87 6.61 -12.57
CA GLU A 108 -9.98 7.56 -12.58
C GLU A 108 -11.12 6.91 -11.77
N PHE A 109 -11.86 7.70 -10.99
CA PHE A 109 -12.80 7.19 -9.98
C PHE A 109 -13.75 6.06 -10.43
N THR A 110 -14.08 5.96 -11.71
CA THR A 110 -14.94 4.92 -12.28
C THR A 110 -14.23 3.93 -13.22
N GLN A 111 -13.00 4.21 -13.62
CA GLN A 111 -12.29 3.45 -14.65
C GLN A 111 -10.77 3.53 -14.50
N LEU A 112 -10.10 2.46 -14.90
CA LEU A 112 -8.66 2.38 -14.99
C LEU A 112 -8.21 2.57 -16.44
N ARG A 113 -7.33 3.53 -16.69
CA ARG A 113 -6.65 3.65 -17.99
C ARG A 113 -5.26 3.03 -17.90
N LEU A 114 -5.01 1.99 -18.70
CA LEU A 114 -3.70 1.37 -18.90
C LEU A 114 -3.11 1.84 -20.22
N PHE A 115 -1.82 2.14 -20.26
CA PHE A 115 -1.19 2.65 -21.48
C PHE A 115 0.31 2.32 -21.53
N MET A 116 0.84 2.30 -22.74
CA MET A 116 2.29 2.32 -22.98
C MET A 116 2.78 3.75 -23.12
N ASP A 117 3.86 4.10 -22.43
CA ASP A 117 4.51 5.42 -22.50
C ASP A 117 5.97 5.27 -22.92
N ALA A 118 6.49 6.23 -23.68
CA ALA A 118 7.86 6.24 -24.16
C ALA A 118 8.28 7.65 -24.59
N GLU A 119 9.57 7.84 -24.83
CA GLU A 119 10.09 9.05 -25.49
C GLU A 119 9.41 9.26 -26.84
N SER A 120 9.18 10.52 -27.24
CA SER A 120 8.41 10.86 -28.45
C SER A 120 8.99 10.31 -29.76
N SER A 121 10.25 9.89 -29.76
CA SER A 121 10.93 9.28 -30.91
C SER A 121 10.76 7.76 -30.99
N PHE A 122 10.18 7.12 -29.99
CA PHE A 122 9.98 5.68 -29.96
C PHE A 122 8.80 5.26 -30.85
N ASP A 123 9.00 4.26 -31.70
CA ASP A 123 7.95 3.71 -32.56
C ASP A 123 7.43 2.40 -31.99
N PHE A 124 6.24 2.45 -31.38
CA PHE A 124 5.56 1.28 -30.81
C PHE A 124 5.24 0.20 -31.85
N ASN A 125 5.20 0.53 -33.15
CA ASN A 125 5.01 -0.48 -34.20
C ASN A 125 6.19 -1.44 -34.35
N THR A 126 7.31 -1.14 -33.70
CA THR A 126 8.50 -2.00 -33.69
C THR A 126 8.49 -3.03 -32.57
N LEU A 127 7.50 -2.96 -31.66
CA LEU A 127 7.36 -3.91 -30.56
C LEU A 127 6.93 -5.29 -31.05
N SER A 128 7.30 -6.31 -30.28
CA SER A 128 6.91 -7.68 -30.57
C SER A 128 5.48 -7.95 -30.11
N ASP A 129 4.88 -9.02 -30.64
CA ASP A 129 3.58 -9.52 -30.18
C ASP A 129 3.60 -9.88 -28.69
N ASN A 130 4.76 -10.27 -28.12
CA ASN A 130 4.88 -10.57 -26.70
C ASN A 130 4.76 -9.32 -25.81
N ASP A 131 5.10 -8.15 -26.33
CA ASP A 131 4.97 -6.88 -25.61
C ASP A 131 3.57 -6.28 -25.79
N THR A 132 2.95 -6.52 -26.95
CA THR A 132 1.72 -5.81 -27.34
C THR A 132 0.46 -6.63 -27.16
N LEU A 133 0.52 -7.96 -27.23
CA LEU A 133 -0.67 -8.81 -27.24
C LEU A 133 -0.82 -9.61 -25.96
N ASN A 134 -2.06 -9.93 -25.61
CA ASN A 134 -2.44 -10.80 -24.49
C ASN A 134 -1.83 -10.40 -23.12
N GLN A 135 -1.67 -9.10 -22.87
CA GLN A 135 -1.17 -8.61 -21.59
C GLN A 135 -2.25 -8.75 -20.52
N ILE A 136 -1.89 -9.31 -19.36
CA ILE A 136 -2.80 -9.51 -18.24
C ILE A 136 -2.36 -8.63 -17.09
N PHE A 137 -3.32 -7.92 -16.50
CA PHE A 137 -3.08 -7.08 -15.34
C PHE A 137 -3.89 -7.56 -14.15
N ARG A 138 -3.30 -7.47 -12.97
CA ARG A 138 -4.01 -7.61 -11.70
C ARG A 138 -4.20 -6.25 -11.08
N VAL A 139 -5.45 -5.89 -10.84
CA VAL A 139 -5.85 -4.62 -10.24
C VAL A 139 -6.26 -4.89 -8.80
N VAL A 140 -5.71 -4.13 -7.87
CA VAL A 140 -5.93 -4.28 -6.43
C VAL A 140 -6.49 -2.98 -5.87
N ALA A 141 -7.65 -3.04 -5.23
CA ALA A 141 -8.20 -1.99 -4.40
C ALA A 141 -7.71 -2.19 -2.96
N LEU A 142 -6.93 -1.23 -2.47
CA LEU A 142 -6.40 -1.20 -1.11
C LEU A 142 -7.19 -0.19 -0.27
N PRO A 143 -7.90 -0.63 0.78
CA PRO A 143 -8.55 0.28 1.70
C PRO A 143 -7.57 1.22 2.39
N SER A 144 -7.86 2.52 2.41
CA SER A 144 -7.01 3.51 3.07
C SER A 144 -6.85 3.21 4.58
N ASP A 145 -7.89 2.71 5.23
CA ASP A 145 -7.81 2.26 6.64
C ASP A 145 -6.85 1.08 6.84
N LEU A 146 -6.76 0.16 5.86
CA LEU A 146 -5.84 -0.98 5.91
C LEU A 146 -4.38 -0.50 5.88
N ILE A 147 -4.07 0.44 4.98
CA ILE A 147 -2.74 1.03 4.82
C ILE A 147 -2.34 1.77 6.11
N ASN A 148 -3.23 2.61 6.63
CA ASN A 148 -2.97 3.42 7.82
C ASN A 148 -2.78 2.58 9.10
N SER A 149 -3.35 1.37 9.15
CA SER A 149 -3.30 0.52 10.33
C SER A 149 -2.18 -0.53 10.35
N ASN A 150 -1.55 -0.85 9.21
CA ASN A 150 -0.69 -2.04 9.10
C ASN A 150 0.75 -1.83 8.58
N ASP A 151 1.26 -0.60 8.42
CA ASP A 151 2.64 -0.33 7.93
C ASP A 151 3.02 -1.20 6.70
N ILE A 152 2.08 -1.28 5.74
CA ILE A 152 2.20 -2.14 4.57
C ILE A 152 3.18 -1.49 3.57
N ASP A 153 4.22 -2.23 3.16
CA ASP A 153 5.03 -1.83 2.01
C ASP A 153 4.30 -2.16 0.71
N ILE A 154 3.60 -1.17 0.16
CA ILE A 154 2.84 -1.29 -1.09
C ILE A 154 3.71 -1.61 -2.31
N ASN A 155 5.04 -1.45 -2.23
CA ASN A 155 5.96 -1.81 -3.32
C ASN A 155 6.34 -3.30 -3.28
N ASN A 156 6.08 -3.98 -2.15
CA ASN A 156 6.34 -5.40 -1.99
C ASN A 156 5.05 -6.19 -2.23
N PHE A 157 5.00 -6.89 -3.38
CA PHE A 157 3.87 -7.73 -3.75
C PHE A 157 3.49 -8.75 -2.65
N ASN A 158 4.48 -9.35 -1.98
CA ASN A 158 4.21 -10.36 -0.95
C ASN A 158 3.55 -9.77 0.30
N ASP A 159 3.79 -8.49 0.60
CA ASP A 159 3.15 -7.83 1.73
C ASP A 159 1.71 -7.47 1.40
N VAL A 160 1.46 -6.97 0.18
CA VAL A 160 0.11 -6.65 -0.32
C VAL A 160 -0.78 -7.89 -0.40
N VAL A 161 -0.27 -9.00 -0.91
CA VAL A 161 -1.06 -10.24 -1.14
C VAL A 161 -1.58 -10.88 0.15
N GLN A 162 -0.93 -10.65 1.29
CA GLN A 162 -1.38 -11.17 2.59
C GLN A 162 -2.76 -10.64 3.01
N TYR A 163 -3.20 -9.54 2.39
CA TYR A 163 -4.45 -8.86 2.72
C TYR A 163 -5.50 -8.95 1.61
N LEU A 164 -5.33 -9.82 0.61
CA LEU A 164 -6.32 -10.05 -0.45
C LEU A 164 -7.32 -11.15 -0.06
N GLN A 165 -8.59 -10.99 -0.45
CA GLN A 165 -9.63 -12.05 -0.41
C GLN A 165 -9.67 -12.87 -1.69
#